data_AF-A0AAV1IIR7-F1
#
_entry.id   AF-A0AAV1IIR7-F1
#
_cell.length_a   1.000
_cell.length_b   1.000
_cell.length_c   1.000
_cell.angle_alpha   90.00
_cell.angle_beta   90.00
_cell.angle_gamma   90.00
#
_symmetry.space_group_name_H-M   'P 1'
#
loop_
_entity.id
_entity.type
_entity.pdbx_description
1 polymer ?
#
loop_
_entity_poly.entity_id
_entity_poly.type
_entity_poly.pdbx_seq_one_letter_code
_entity_poly.pdbx_strand_id
1 'polypeptide(L)'
;MQAAECITKGQEKYNAGDRMGALRFFEQSLKKSPTQQERQAALFNSTAVHASFGDVELAQITLREGINCGLDFKKALKDSEDQQLVKFQGSPQIVIQLQKFAEAVKRIKGAVGSVNDRTAPPAAAAAAGKSAYSSESVFGKDLSGLLSTDLTGIDPSLGGIIRRVAALLVVGVLLAVALFFVGLKFTFPEQY
;
A
#
# COMPACT_ATOMS: atom_id res chain seq x y z
N MET A 1 -22.44 6.71 20.51
CA MET A 1 -21.11 6.66 19.86
C MET A 1 -21.17 7.33 18.52
N GLN A 2 -20.46 8.44 18.37
CA GLN A 2 -20.26 9.16 17.10
C GLN A 2 -19.15 8.49 16.26
N ALA A 3 -19.01 8.87 14.99
CA ALA A 3 -17.99 8.30 14.10
C ALA A 3 -16.56 8.57 14.60
N ALA A 4 -16.25 9.79 15.05
CA ALA A 4 -14.96 10.14 15.67
C ALA A 4 -14.59 9.22 16.85
N GLU A 5 -15.55 8.97 17.77
CA GLU A 5 -15.31 8.12 18.94
C GLU A 5 -14.97 6.67 18.55
N CYS A 6 -15.61 6.16 17.49
CA CYS A 6 -15.28 4.86 16.91
C CYS A 6 -13.86 4.86 16.33
N ILE A 7 -13.43 5.94 15.66
CA ILE A 7 -12.05 6.05 15.14
C ILE A 7 -11.05 6.02 16.29
N THR A 8 -11.24 6.83 17.34
CA THR A 8 -10.36 6.86 18.50
C THR A 8 -10.23 5.49 19.18
N LYS A 9 -11.36 4.81 19.41
CA LYS A 9 -11.36 3.44 19.98
C LYS A 9 -10.69 2.44 19.06
N GLY A 10 -10.87 2.57 17.75
CA GLY A 10 -10.16 1.76 16.77
C GLY A 10 -8.64 1.97 16.83
N GLN A 11 -8.18 3.22 16.98
CA GLN A 11 -6.77 3.54 17.13
C GLN A 11 -6.17 2.98 18.41
N GLU A 12 -6.87 3.09 19.54
CA GLU A 12 -6.45 2.50 20.81
C GLU A 12 -6.26 0.99 20.67
N LYS A 13 -7.23 0.29 20.07
CA LYS A 13 -7.15 -1.14 19.79
C LYS A 13 -5.99 -1.47 18.84
N TYR A 14 -5.80 -0.67 17.80
CA TYR A 14 -4.72 -0.85 16.84
C TYR A 14 -3.35 -0.68 17.51
N ASN A 15 -3.19 0.32 18.37
CA ASN A 15 -1.95 0.57 19.10
C ASN A 15 -1.69 -0.50 20.17
N ALA A 16 -2.74 -1.08 20.75
CA ALA A 16 -2.67 -2.22 21.65
C ALA A 16 -2.37 -3.56 20.92
N GLY A 17 -2.31 -3.56 19.58
CA GLY A 17 -2.06 -4.77 18.77
C GLY A 17 -3.32 -5.57 18.42
N ASP A 18 -4.50 -5.18 18.91
CA ASP A 18 -5.79 -5.79 18.56
C ASP A 18 -6.30 -5.24 17.21
N ARG A 19 -5.71 -5.74 16.13
CA ARG A 19 -5.99 -5.32 14.75
C ARG A 19 -7.43 -5.61 14.30
N MET A 20 -7.96 -6.78 14.66
CA MET A 20 -9.34 -7.15 14.30
C MET A 20 -10.37 -6.36 15.11
N GLY A 21 -10.09 -6.10 16.40
CA GLY A 21 -10.90 -5.19 17.21
C GLY A 21 -10.88 -3.77 16.65
N ALA A 22 -9.71 -3.28 16.22
CA ALA A 22 -9.58 -1.99 15.56
C ALA A 22 -10.42 -1.88 14.28
N LEU A 23 -10.35 -2.90 13.42
CA LEU A 23 -11.10 -2.94 12.16
C LEU A 23 -12.61 -2.79 12.38
N ARG A 24 -13.16 -3.51 13.36
CA ARG A 24 -14.59 -3.42 13.70
C ARG A 24 -15.01 -2.01 14.07
N PHE A 25 -14.16 -1.29 14.80
CA PHE A 25 -14.43 0.10 15.16
C PHE A 25 -14.32 1.05 13.96
N PHE A 26 -13.33 0.86 13.07
CA PHE A 26 -13.23 1.66 11.83
C PHE A 26 -14.41 1.40 10.87
N GLU A 27 -14.88 0.16 10.73
CA GLU A 27 -16.09 -0.12 9.95
C GLU A 27 -17.34 0.46 10.61
N GLN A 28 -17.40 0.46 11.94
CA GLN A 28 -18.52 1.05 12.66
C GLN A 28 -18.55 2.58 12.51
N SER A 29 -17.40 3.25 12.39
CA SER A 29 -17.38 4.70 12.12
C SER A 29 -17.94 5.02 10.73
N LEU A 30 -17.66 4.19 9.73
CA LEU A 30 -18.18 4.34 8.36
C LEU A 30 -19.72 4.24 8.27
N LYS A 31 -20.33 3.47 9.19
CA LYS A 31 -21.79 3.29 9.26
C LYS A 31 -22.53 4.45 9.96
N LYS A 32 -21.81 5.42 10.55
CA LYS A 32 -22.37 6.46 11.43
C LYS A 32 -22.39 7.85 10.83
N SER A 33 -22.54 7.94 9.51
CA SER A 33 -22.53 9.21 8.77
C SER A 33 -21.30 10.07 9.10
N PRO A 34 -20.08 9.53 8.90
CA PRO A 34 -18.85 10.27 9.17
C PRO A 34 -18.75 11.51 8.29
N THR A 35 -18.05 12.53 8.78
CA THR A 35 -17.58 13.63 7.93
C THR A 35 -16.61 13.10 6.87
N GLN A 36 -16.31 13.91 5.85
CA GLN A 36 -15.39 13.49 4.79
C GLN A 36 -14.00 13.13 5.35
N GLN A 37 -13.49 13.92 6.30
CA GLN A 37 -12.19 13.67 6.94
C GLN A 37 -12.21 12.38 7.78
N GLU A 38 -13.27 12.18 8.59
CA GLU A 38 -13.43 10.94 9.37
C GLU A 38 -13.55 9.70 8.48
N ARG A 39 -14.24 9.82 7.34
CA ARG A 39 -14.33 8.74 6.35
C ARG A 39 -12.96 8.41 5.77
N GLN A 40 -12.18 9.43 5.39
CA GLN A 40 -10.82 9.24 4.88
C GLN A 40 -9.91 8.58 5.92
N ALA A 41 -9.99 9.04 7.19
CA ALA A 41 -9.24 8.46 8.29
C ALA A 41 -9.62 6.99 8.55
N ALA A 42 -10.92 6.68 8.61
CA ALA A 42 -11.39 5.31 8.78
C ALA A 42 -10.93 4.38 7.65
N LEU A 43 -11.00 4.82 6.39
CA LEU A 43 -10.56 4.04 5.24
C LEU A 43 -9.04 3.83 5.20
N PHE A 44 -8.26 4.86 5.56
CA PHE A 44 -6.82 4.73 5.74
C PHE A 44 -6.49 3.73 6.86
N ASN A 45 -7.16 3.84 7.99
CA ASN A 45 -6.92 2.97 9.15
C ASN A 45 -7.31 1.51 8.87
N SER A 46 -8.43 1.26 8.18
CA SER A 46 -8.78 -0.08 7.69
C SER A 46 -7.75 -0.63 6.71
N THR A 47 -7.24 0.22 5.80
CA THR A 47 -6.15 -0.16 4.88
C THR A 47 -4.89 -0.58 5.64
N ALA A 48 -4.51 0.18 6.67
CA ALA A 48 -3.36 -0.14 7.51
C ALA A 48 -3.54 -1.46 8.27
N VAL A 49 -4.76 -1.77 8.72
CA VAL A 49 -5.09 -3.07 9.33
C VAL A 49 -4.90 -4.21 8.32
N HIS A 50 -5.52 -4.15 7.14
CA HIS A 50 -5.41 -5.20 6.14
C HIS A 50 -3.96 -5.41 5.69
N ALA A 51 -3.24 -4.31 5.45
CA ALA A 51 -1.82 -4.35 5.12
C ALA A 51 -0.95 -4.97 6.22
N SER A 52 -1.32 -4.79 7.50
CA SER A 52 -0.59 -5.40 8.62
C SER A 52 -0.74 -6.93 8.68
N PHE A 53 -1.82 -7.47 8.11
CA PHE A 53 -2.02 -8.92 7.96
C PHE A 53 -1.35 -9.50 6.71
N GLY A 54 -0.78 -8.67 5.84
CA GLY A 54 -0.27 -9.12 4.54
C GLY A 54 -1.35 -9.29 3.46
N ASP A 55 -2.60 -8.93 3.76
CA ASP A 55 -3.71 -9.01 2.80
C ASP A 55 -3.73 -7.75 1.92
N VAL A 56 -3.03 -7.83 0.79
CA VAL A 56 -2.89 -6.71 -0.15
C VAL A 56 -4.20 -6.44 -0.89
N GLU A 57 -4.98 -7.48 -1.20
CA GLU A 57 -6.22 -7.34 -1.98
C GLU A 57 -7.28 -6.59 -1.18
N LEU A 58 -7.50 -6.97 0.08
CA LEU A 58 -8.42 -6.23 0.95
C LEU A 58 -7.93 -4.80 1.22
N ALA A 59 -6.62 -4.62 1.41
CA ALA A 59 -6.04 -3.29 1.58
C ALA A 59 -6.27 -2.40 0.34
N GLN A 60 -6.15 -2.94 -0.87
CA GLN A 60 -6.41 -2.20 -2.11
C GLN A 60 -7.88 -1.79 -2.23
N ILE A 61 -8.83 -2.63 -1.79
CA ILE A 61 -10.26 -2.31 -1.82
C ILE A 61 -10.56 -1.08 -0.95
N THR A 62 -10.12 -1.09 0.31
CA THR A 62 -10.34 0.03 1.24
C THR A 62 -9.58 1.28 0.82
N LEU A 63 -8.38 1.11 0.26
CA LEU A 63 -7.56 2.21 -0.26
C LEU A 63 -8.21 2.89 -1.46
N ARG A 64 -8.76 2.11 -2.39
CA ARG A 64 -9.48 2.63 -3.56
C ARG A 64 -10.67 3.47 -3.14
N GLU A 65 -11.45 2.99 -2.18
CA GLU A 65 -12.56 3.76 -1.62
C GLU A 65 -12.06 5.06 -0.96
N GLY A 66 -10.97 4.98 -0.19
CA GLY A 66 -10.34 6.16 0.41
C GLY A 66 -9.95 7.21 -0.63
N ILE A 67 -9.28 6.80 -1.70
CA ILE A 67 -8.85 7.69 -2.80
C ILE A 67 -10.08 8.29 -3.51
N ASN A 68 -11.14 7.50 -3.69
CA ASN A 68 -12.39 8.00 -4.25
C ASN A 68 -13.01 9.10 -3.38
N CYS A 69 -12.88 9.00 -2.05
CA CYS A 69 -13.27 10.03 -1.08
C CYS A 69 -12.28 11.21 -0.95
N GLY A 70 -11.17 11.21 -1.68
CA GLY A 70 -10.17 12.28 -1.69
C GLY A 70 -8.95 12.05 -0.79
N LEU A 71 -8.76 10.84 -0.26
CA LEU A 71 -7.57 10.48 0.52
C LEU A 71 -6.31 10.58 -0.35
N ASP A 72 -5.33 11.35 0.11
CA ASP A 72 -3.97 11.29 -0.44
C ASP A 72 -3.11 10.32 0.37
N PHE A 73 -3.04 9.07 -0.09
CA PHE A 73 -2.31 8.01 0.60
C PHE A 73 -0.84 8.34 0.87
N LYS A 74 -0.15 9.00 -0.07
CA LYS A 74 1.27 9.32 0.08
C LYS A 74 1.50 10.39 1.15
N LYS A 75 0.56 11.32 1.28
CA LYS A 75 0.56 12.32 2.35
C LYS A 75 0.22 11.67 3.69
N ALA A 76 -0.84 10.87 3.74
CA ALA A 76 -1.28 10.15 4.94
C ALA A 76 -0.22 9.19 5.51
N LEU A 77 0.65 8.62 4.68
CA LEU A 77 1.79 7.81 5.14
C LEU A 77 2.89 8.64 5.82
N LYS A 78 3.06 9.90 5.42
CA LYS A 78 4.10 10.80 5.95
C LYS A 78 3.59 11.56 7.18
N ASP A 79 2.34 11.98 7.14
CA ASP A 79 1.67 12.70 8.20
C ASP A 79 1.25 11.69 9.28
N SER A 80 2.23 11.22 10.05
CA SER A 80 2.01 10.46 11.29
C SER A 80 1.48 11.34 12.43
N GLU A 81 1.34 12.66 12.19
CA GLU A 81 0.89 13.65 13.17
C GLU A 81 -0.62 13.92 13.13
N ASP A 82 -1.33 13.48 12.08
CA ASP A 82 -2.79 13.56 12.06
C ASP A 82 -3.35 12.63 13.14
N GLN A 83 -3.94 13.21 14.19
CA GLN A 83 -4.40 12.51 15.38
C GLN A 83 -5.44 11.40 15.09
N GLN A 84 -6.03 11.38 13.89
CA GLN A 84 -7.02 10.39 13.44
C GLN A 84 -6.42 9.24 12.58
N LEU A 85 -5.15 9.30 12.21
CA LEU A 85 -4.47 8.27 11.43
C LEU A 85 -3.63 7.35 12.33
N VAL A 86 -3.61 6.06 11.99
CA VAL A 86 -2.75 5.09 12.67
C VAL A 86 -1.36 5.04 12.02
N LYS A 87 -0.34 4.69 12.80
CA LYS A 87 0.97 4.36 12.21
C LYS A 87 0.81 3.17 11.27
N PHE A 88 1.22 3.34 10.02
CA PHE A 88 1.16 2.27 9.03
C PHE A 88 2.20 1.19 9.39
N GLN A 89 1.75 -0.04 9.66
CA GLN A 89 2.61 -1.16 10.09
C GLN A 89 2.65 -2.31 9.08
N GLY A 90 2.46 -2.01 7.79
CA GLY A 90 2.65 -2.99 6.72
C GLY A 90 4.13 -3.19 6.36
N SER A 91 4.44 -4.29 5.67
CA SER A 91 5.79 -4.53 5.17
C SER A 91 6.19 -3.45 4.14
N PRO A 92 7.49 -3.12 3.99
CA PRO A 92 7.92 -2.12 3.01
C PRO A 92 7.47 -2.43 1.57
N GLN A 93 7.41 -3.71 1.21
CA GLN A 93 6.95 -4.16 -0.11
C GLN A 93 5.47 -3.84 -0.32
N ILE A 94 4.62 -4.14 0.67
CA ILE A 94 3.18 -3.83 0.62
C ILE A 94 2.96 -2.34 0.53
N VAL A 95 3.71 -1.54 1.29
CA VAL A 95 3.64 -0.07 1.23
C VAL A 95 3.93 0.43 -0.19
N ILE A 96 4.98 -0.07 -0.83
CA ILE A 96 5.34 0.32 -2.21
C ILE A 96 4.25 -0.09 -3.20
N GLN A 97 3.72 -1.31 -3.08
CA GLN A 97 2.63 -1.80 -3.93
C GLN A 97 1.38 -0.92 -3.78
N LEU A 98 0.97 -0.61 -2.55
CA LEU A 98 -0.18 0.25 -2.27
C LEU A 98 0.04 1.70 -2.76
N GLN A 99 1.26 2.21 -2.70
CA GLN A 99 1.60 3.52 -3.28
C GLN A 99 1.44 3.52 -4.80
N LYS A 100 1.99 2.51 -5.49
CA LYS A 100 1.83 2.36 -6.95
C LYS A 100 0.35 2.22 -7.33
N PHE A 101 -0.40 1.42 -6.57
CA PHE A 101 -1.84 1.26 -6.74
C PHE A 101 -2.57 2.61 -6.56
N ALA A 102 -2.22 3.38 -5.52
CA ALA A 102 -2.83 4.67 -5.28
C ALA A 102 -2.61 5.66 -6.43
N GLU A 103 -1.40 5.68 -7.01
CA GLU A 103 -1.10 6.48 -8.19
C GLU A 103 -1.89 6.02 -9.42
N ALA A 104 -2.01 4.71 -9.64
CA ALA A 104 -2.81 4.14 -10.73
C ALA A 104 -4.29 4.51 -10.60
N VAL A 105 -4.90 4.37 -9.41
CA VAL A 105 -6.29 4.75 -9.16
C VAL A 105 -6.52 6.25 -9.38
N LYS A 106 -5.60 7.12 -8.92
CA LYS A 106 -5.68 8.56 -9.18
C LYS A 106 -5.62 8.88 -10.68
N ARG A 107 -4.74 8.22 -11.45
CA ARG A 107 -4.66 8.39 -12.91
C ARG A 107 -5.94 7.96 -13.61
N ILE A 108 -6.51 6.82 -13.24
CA ILE A 108 -7.78 6.34 -13.81
C ILE A 108 -8.91 7.32 -13.51
N LYS A 109 -9.02 7.80 -12.27
CA LYS A 109 -10.04 8.80 -11.88
C LYS A 109 -9.88 10.11 -12.66
N GLY A 110 -8.64 10.56 -12.89
CA GLY A 110 -8.35 11.74 -13.71
C GLY A 110 -8.66 11.54 -15.20
N ALA A 111 -8.37 10.36 -15.74
CA ALA A 111 -8.67 10.01 -17.13
C ALA A 111 -10.17 9.91 -17.39
N VAL A 112 -10.94 9.29 -16.48
CA VAL A 112 -12.41 9.20 -16.59
C VAL A 112 -13.07 10.58 -16.49
N GLY A 113 -12.53 11.50 -15.70
CA GLY A 113 -12.97 12.89 -15.68
C GLY A 113 -12.67 13.67 -16.97
N SER A 114 -11.60 13.30 -17.69
CA SER A 114 -11.17 13.98 -18.93
C SER A 114 -11.87 13.48 -20.19
N VAL A 115 -12.56 12.33 -20.14
CA VAL A 115 -13.34 11.82 -21.30
C VAL A 115 -14.66 12.58 -21.48
N ASN A 116 -15.15 13.28 -20.46
CA ASN A 116 -16.36 14.11 -20.58
C ASN A 116 -16.17 15.45 -21.31
N ASP A 117 -14.94 15.82 -21.67
CA ASP A 117 -14.65 17.07 -22.41
C ASP A 117 -14.20 16.83 -23.86
N ARG A 118 -14.34 15.61 -24.38
CA ARG A 118 -14.09 15.33 -25.80
C ARG A 118 -15.40 15.10 -26.55
N THR A 119 -15.85 16.20 -27.15
CA THR A 119 -16.63 16.28 -28.40
C THR A 119 -18.04 15.69 -28.37
N ALA A 120 -19.02 16.61 -28.38
CA ALA A 120 -20.32 16.36 -28.97
C ALA A 120 -20.15 15.81 -30.40
N PRO A 121 -20.75 14.66 -30.75
CA PRO A 121 -20.90 14.24 -32.13
C PRO A 121 -22.08 14.99 -32.77
N PRO A 122 -21.99 15.41 -34.04
CA PRO A 122 -23.13 15.94 -34.77
C PRO A 122 -24.18 14.83 -34.95
N ALA A 123 -25.44 15.22 -34.78
CA ALA A 123 -26.59 14.35 -34.89
C ALA A 123 -26.69 13.68 -36.27
N ALA A 124 -26.83 12.36 -36.28
CA ALA A 124 -27.58 11.62 -37.30
C ALA A 124 -28.20 10.37 -36.65
N ALA A 125 -29.50 10.22 -36.87
CA ALA A 125 -30.40 9.31 -36.20
C ALA A 125 -30.14 7.82 -36.50
N ALA A 126 -30.40 6.94 -35.53
CA ALA A 126 -31.54 6.01 -35.54
C ALA A 126 -31.29 4.71 -34.72
N ALA A 127 -32.38 4.26 -34.11
CA ALA A 127 -32.71 2.88 -33.70
C ALA A 127 -32.13 2.30 -32.39
N ALA A 128 -32.98 2.37 -31.36
CA ALA A 128 -33.53 1.22 -30.62
C ALA A 128 -32.56 0.20 -29.99
N GLY A 129 -32.34 0.38 -28.68
CA GLY A 129 -32.56 -0.62 -27.63
C GLY A 129 -32.06 -2.06 -27.83
N LYS A 130 -30.97 -2.38 -27.13
CA LYS A 130 -30.90 -3.57 -26.26
C LYS A 130 -29.73 -3.42 -25.28
N SER A 131 -30.09 -3.28 -24.00
CA SER A 131 -29.19 -3.50 -22.87
C SER A 131 -28.71 -4.95 -22.91
N ALA A 132 -27.44 -5.15 -23.22
CA ALA A 132 -26.70 -6.36 -22.89
C ALA A 132 -25.48 -5.92 -22.09
N TYR A 133 -25.48 -6.24 -20.79
CA TYR A 133 -24.29 -6.21 -19.96
C TYR A 133 -23.26 -7.16 -20.59
N SER A 134 -22.36 -6.61 -21.39
CA SER A 134 -21.09 -7.25 -21.71
C SER A 134 -20.13 -6.94 -20.57
N SER A 135 -20.22 -7.76 -19.52
CA SER A 135 -19.18 -7.89 -18.51
C SER A 135 -18.11 -8.85 -19.05
N GLU A 136 -17.40 -8.45 -20.10
CA GLU A 136 -16.23 -9.21 -20.54
C GLU A 136 -15.18 -8.34 -21.27
N SER A 137 -13.98 -8.36 -20.70
CA SER A 137 -12.69 -8.17 -21.39
C SER A 137 -12.08 -6.77 -21.63
N VAL A 138 -12.43 -5.73 -20.86
CA VAL A 138 -11.56 -4.52 -20.79
C VAL A 138 -10.58 -4.56 -19.61
N PHE A 139 -10.90 -5.29 -18.53
CA PHE A 139 -10.06 -5.38 -17.33
C PHE A 139 -8.95 -6.45 -17.37
N GLY A 140 -9.04 -7.45 -18.27
CA GLY A 140 -8.08 -8.56 -18.31
C GLY A 140 -6.77 -8.27 -19.06
N LYS A 141 -6.80 -7.34 -20.03
CA LYS A 141 -5.64 -7.05 -20.88
C LYS A 141 -4.66 -6.06 -20.25
N ASP A 142 -5.16 -5.07 -19.51
CA ASP A 142 -4.32 -4.05 -18.88
C ASP A 142 -3.74 -4.48 -17.52
N LEU A 143 -4.40 -5.41 -16.81
CA LEU A 143 -3.83 -5.99 -15.58
C LEU A 143 -2.72 -6.99 -15.88
N SER A 144 -2.73 -7.67 -17.03
CA SER A 144 -1.61 -8.52 -17.46
C SER A 144 -0.34 -7.70 -17.71
N GLY A 145 -0.47 -6.48 -18.26
CA GLY A 145 0.65 -5.53 -18.39
C GLY A 145 1.11 -4.93 -17.06
N LEU A 146 0.19 -4.65 -16.14
CA LEU A 146 0.50 -4.09 -14.81
C LEU A 146 1.11 -5.12 -13.84
N LEU A 147 0.69 -6.38 -13.93
CA LEU A 147 1.29 -7.50 -13.17
C LEU A 147 2.59 -8.01 -13.81
N SER A 148 2.78 -7.82 -15.13
CA SER A 148 4.08 -8.03 -15.79
C SER A 148 5.11 -6.95 -15.45
N THR A 149 4.69 -5.84 -14.84
CA THR A 149 5.58 -4.77 -14.34
C THR A 149 6.03 -5.04 -12.89
N ASP A 150 5.86 -6.28 -12.40
CA ASP A 150 6.34 -6.73 -11.07
C ASP A 150 7.66 -7.53 -11.14
N LEU A 151 8.50 -7.23 -12.14
CA LEU A 151 9.91 -7.66 -12.22
C LEU A 151 10.89 -6.50 -12.48
N THR A 152 10.43 -5.25 -12.48
CA THR A 152 11.24 -4.07 -12.83
C THR A 152 11.45 -3.17 -11.61
N GLY A 153 12.02 -3.74 -10.54
CA GLY A 153 12.37 -2.97 -9.33
C GLY A 153 13.28 -3.69 -8.34
N ILE A 154 13.27 -5.03 -8.35
CA ILE A 154 14.43 -5.84 -7.97
C ILE A 154 15.06 -6.20 -9.30
N ASP A 155 16.24 -5.69 -9.61
CA ASP A 155 16.98 -6.11 -10.80
C ASP A 155 17.17 -7.64 -10.72
N PRO A 156 16.40 -8.45 -11.49
CA PRO A 156 16.57 -9.90 -11.54
C PRO A 156 17.69 -10.26 -12.54
N SER A 157 18.51 -9.28 -12.93
CA SER A 157 19.80 -9.54 -13.54
C SER A 157 20.63 -10.40 -12.59
N LEU A 158 21.12 -11.53 -13.11
CA LEU A 158 22.18 -12.33 -12.50
C LEU A 158 23.31 -11.44 -11.92
N GLY A 159 23.62 -10.32 -12.58
CA GLY A 159 24.64 -9.37 -12.13
C GLY A 159 24.30 -8.63 -10.83
N GLY A 160 23.04 -8.28 -10.60
CA GLY A 160 22.59 -7.61 -9.37
C GLY A 160 22.65 -8.53 -8.15
N ILE A 161 22.26 -9.79 -8.34
CA ILE A 161 22.33 -10.83 -7.32
C ILE A 161 23.79 -11.17 -7.01
N ILE A 162 24.64 -11.38 -8.02
CA ILE A 162 26.07 -11.64 -7.85
C ILE A 162 26.73 -10.50 -7.08
N ARG A 163 26.40 -9.23 -7.37
CA ARG A 163 26.98 -8.09 -6.66
C ARG A 163 26.60 -8.06 -5.18
N ARG A 164 25.36 -8.38 -4.83
CA ARG A 164 24.89 -8.43 -3.43
C ARG A 164 25.51 -9.60 -2.67
N VAL A 165 25.61 -10.77 -3.30
CA VAL A 165 26.25 -11.96 -2.71
C VAL A 165 27.76 -11.74 -2.55
N ALA A 166 28.42 -11.14 -3.54
CA ALA A 166 29.84 -10.79 -3.44
C ALA A 166 30.10 -9.77 -2.32
N ALA A 167 29.25 -8.74 -2.19
CA ALA A 167 29.35 -7.78 -1.09
C ALA A 167 29.18 -8.47 0.28
N LEU A 168 28.19 -9.37 0.42
CA LEU A 168 27.98 -10.12 1.65
C LEU A 168 29.14 -11.07 1.98
N LEU A 169 29.71 -11.75 0.98
CA LEU A 169 30.88 -12.60 1.16
C LEU A 169 32.10 -11.79 1.61
N VAL A 170 32.37 -10.64 1.00
CA VAL A 170 33.49 -9.77 1.38
C VAL A 170 33.32 -9.29 2.82
N VAL A 171 32.13 -8.82 3.20
CA VAL A 171 31.87 -8.39 4.59
C VAL A 171 32.01 -9.55 5.56
N GLY A 172 31.48 -10.73 5.22
CA GLY A 172 31.58 -11.93 6.04
C GLY A 172 33.03 -12.39 6.25
N VAL A 173 33.85 -12.39 5.20
CA VAL A 173 35.27 -12.74 5.28
C VAL A 173 36.04 -11.72 6.12
N LEU A 174 35.81 -10.42 5.91
CA LEU A 174 36.46 -9.38 6.72
C LEU A 174 36.10 -9.50 8.21
N LEU A 175 34.83 -9.79 8.52
CA LEU A 175 34.38 -10.02 9.89
C LEU A 175 35.04 -11.27 10.49
N ALA A 176 35.11 -12.36 9.73
CA ALA A 176 35.76 -13.59 10.17
C ALA A 176 37.25 -13.40 10.43
N VAL A 177 37.96 -12.68 9.56
CA VAL A 177 39.39 -12.34 9.75
C VAL A 177 39.57 -11.47 10.99
N ALA A 178 38.74 -10.44 11.17
CA ALA A 178 38.81 -9.59 12.36
C ALA A 178 38.58 -10.39 13.64
N LEU A 179 37.55 -11.25 13.68
CA LEU A 179 37.26 -12.12 14.82
C LEU A 179 38.38 -13.14 15.06
N PHE A 180 39.00 -13.65 14.00
CA PHE A 180 40.14 -14.56 14.10
C PHE A 180 41.37 -13.89 14.74
N PHE A 181 41.71 -12.65 14.33
CA PHE A 181 42.80 -11.89 14.95
C PHE A 181 42.51 -11.49 16.40
N VAL A 182 41.26 -11.12 16.71
CA VAL A 182 40.82 -10.88 18.10
C VAL A 182 40.94 -12.17 18.91
N GLY A 183 40.49 -13.31 18.37
CA GLY A 183 40.61 -14.62 18.99
C GLY A 183 42.06 -15.04 19.22
N LEU A 184 42.95 -14.81 18.26
CA LEU A 184 44.38 -15.07 18.41
C LEU A 184 45.00 -14.19 19.50
N LYS A 185 44.64 -12.90 19.59
CA LYS A 185 45.10 -12.03 20.68
C LYS A 185 44.57 -12.46 22.05
N PHE A 186 43.39 -13.06 22.11
CA PHE A 186 42.83 -13.57 23.36
C PHE A 186 43.43 -14.92 23.76
N THR A 187 43.78 -15.75 22.78
CA THR A 187 44.33 -17.11 23.00
C THR A 187 45.84 -17.08 23.25
N PHE A 188 46.55 -16.14 22.61
CA PHE A 188 47.98 -15.88 22.79
C PHE A 188 48.16 -14.41 23.18
N PRO A 189 47.78 -14.01 24.40
CA PRO A 189 48.14 -12.69 24.90
C PRO A 189 49.68 -12.62 24.93
N GLU A 190 50.27 -11.59 24.33
CA GLU A 190 51.73 -11.40 24.33
C GLU A 190 52.25 -11.48 25.76
N GLN A 191 52.91 -12.59 26.08
CA GLN A 191 53.69 -12.74 27.29
C GLN A 191 55.00 -12.00 27.06
N TYR A 192 55.04 -10.75 27.55
CA TYR A 192 56.28 -10.16 28.03
C TYR A 192 56.63 -10.77 29.39
#